data_AF-A0A1J3FUE2-F1
#
_entry.id   AF-A0A1J3FUE2-F1
#
_cell.length_a   1.000
_cell.length_b   1.000
_cell.length_c   1.000
_cell.angle_alpha   90.00
_cell.angle_beta   90.00
_cell.angle_gamma   90.00
#
_symmetry.space_group_name_H-M   'P 1'
#
loop_
_entity.id
_entity.type
_entity.pdbx_description
1 polymer ?
#
loop_
_entity_poly.entity_id
_entity_poly.type
_entity_poly.pdbx_seq_one_letter_code
_entity_poly.pdbx_strand_id
1 'polypeptide(L)'
;KKKKKKKHRFHRNSDEMPLSDSDGDGYGEEISDHDSYYYRTMIKYYAMMGIEGYNYLKGTKFEFDGLQKFQTRPSYSAGSYKIFFQAHLDQSPPETFCTLVDVGKRSDDELDLGFPIARQINQNGDFREAISEDSDSDDSEDEYFRNVGLPDWPTERVLNDNQVQVSEFQDHKVSLYLGMVYCADNNFATHKQLVDLNIVKVAIRSIPYPQSMCKIFYIVFQDVNRRNGTLFERKAIVKRFINKSTGYLTLTGRFWSGEEEASQSSSGNPSPQQSIRTRSWLKVAESDGFDIEDDSICHRAVGMSSYTNPEWFKDGQSKVNLYAKAGLHRYNILKGTRLELSAVLKFNRTMNCVSSYYITLVARDLDAAAGSKEETFQVRVDEQSYGKLDMTVSVARRKDETVTTENKMPFIPHFHADGVPDGFYKGELPKWPSINALRNRKRFYVVKESEIQDNDWIRLYLELAVCVDGYGRTKKADLAKLQITKVAIETIEEVDPPSERLNAKSANFYITYKGWFKRQINEAGKVEGRAIIRRVLDGYLTLLGRVSIREKALDTKQSSKKQPRVL
;
A
#
# COMPACT_ATOMS: atom_id res chain seq x y z
N LYS A 1 49.54 12.37 -50.18
CA LYS A 1 49.43 10.89 -50.26
C LYS A 1 49.62 10.28 -48.86
N LYS A 2 48.59 9.57 -48.38
CA LYS A 2 48.54 8.56 -47.28
C LYS A 2 49.15 8.93 -45.89
N LYS A 3 48.31 9.46 -45.00
CA LYS A 3 48.47 9.30 -43.53
C LYS A 3 48.03 7.87 -43.14
N LYS A 4 48.95 7.05 -42.64
CA LYS A 4 48.67 5.74 -42.04
C LYS A 4 48.32 5.90 -40.56
N LYS A 5 47.22 5.27 -40.15
CA LYS A 5 46.76 5.06 -38.78
C LYS A 5 47.84 4.40 -37.92
N LYS A 6 48.11 4.94 -36.73
CA LYS A 6 48.67 4.19 -35.60
C LYS A 6 47.60 4.06 -34.52
N LYS A 7 47.20 2.82 -34.24
CA LYS A 7 46.46 2.43 -33.04
C LYS A 7 47.39 2.62 -31.84
N HIS A 8 46.98 3.40 -30.84
CA HIS A 8 47.52 3.27 -29.50
C HIS A 8 46.41 2.76 -28.57
N ARG A 9 46.61 1.50 -28.17
CA ARG A 9 46.01 0.86 -26.99
C ARG A 9 46.45 1.68 -25.77
N PHE A 10 45.52 2.26 -25.01
CA PHE A 10 45.80 2.65 -23.64
C PHE A 10 45.47 1.47 -22.74
N HIS A 11 46.51 0.96 -22.07
CA HIS A 11 46.40 0.00 -20.98
C HIS A 11 45.78 0.68 -19.76
N ARG A 12 44.92 -0.08 -19.07
CA ARG A 12 44.55 0.14 -17.67
C ARG A 12 45.84 0.24 -16.84
N ASN A 13 46.05 1.39 -16.20
CA ASN A 13 46.72 1.41 -14.91
C ASN A 13 45.63 1.60 -13.85
N SER A 14 45.45 0.54 -13.07
CA SER A 14 44.88 0.55 -11.75
C SER A 14 45.89 1.23 -10.82
N ASP A 15 45.74 2.53 -10.62
CA ASP A 15 46.38 3.21 -9.50
C ASP A 15 45.28 3.54 -8.48
N GLU A 16 45.42 2.94 -7.31
CA GLU A 16 44.62 3.17 -6.11
C GLU A 16 44.61 4.67 -5.80
N MET A 17 43.43 5.29 -5.88
CA MET A 17 43.21 6.60 -5.25
C MET A 17 42.83 6.37 -3.79
N PRO A 18 43.40 7.16 -2.86
CA PRO A 18 43.28 6.91 -1.44
C PRO A 18 41.83 7.05 -1.01
N LEU A 19 41.32 6.01 -0.35
CA LEU A 19 40.13 6.09 0.47
C LEU A 19 40.40 7.15 1.54
N SER A 20 39.86 8.35 1.34
CA SER A 20 39.68 9.28 2.44
C SER A 20 38.57 8.71 3.31
N ASP A 21 38.94 8.16 4.46
CA ASP A 21 38.04 7.93 5.58
C ASP A 21 37.41 9.27 5.97
N SER A 22 36.25 9.58 5.40
CA SER A 22 35.32 10.55 5.94
C SER A 22 34.02 9.82 6.22
N ASP A 23 33.62 9.80 7.49
CA ASP A 23 32.30 9.39 7.96
C ASP A 23 31.20 10.21 7.26
N GLY A 24 30.85 9.84 6.03
CA GLY A 24 29.95 10.59 5.16
C GLY A 24 28.91 9.69 4.51
N ASP A 25 27.71 10.22 4.32
CA ASP A 25 26.48 9.58 3.80
C ASP A 25 26.56 9.08 2.33
N GLY A 26 27.75 8.82 1.80
CA GLY A 26 27.99 8.24 0.48
C GLY A 26 27.74 9.16 -0.72
N TYR A 27 27.40 10.44 -0.52
CA TYR A 27 27.24 11.42 -1.60
C TYR A 27 28.57 12.10 -1.96
N GLY A 28 28.76 12.46 -3.24
CA GLY A 28 29.94 13.18 -3.72
C GLY A 28 29.97 14.66 -3.34
N GLU A 29 30.95 15.41 -3.84
CA GLU A 29 31.12 16.84 -3.57
C GLU A 29 29.85 17.67 -3.88
N GLU A 30 29.63 18.71 -3.08
CA GLU A 30 28.52 19.66 -3.29
C GLU A 30 28.74 20.49 -4.55
N ILE A 31 27.78 20.44 -5.47
CA ILE A 31 27.77 21.25 -6.69
C ILE A 31 26.85 22.44 -6.47
N SER A 32 27.41 23.66 -6.58
CA SER A 32 26.65 24.90 -6.53
C SER A 32 25.73 25.04 -7.76
N ASP A 33 24.58 25.70 -7.61
CA ASP A 33 23.69 26.05 -8.73
C ASP A 33 24.40 26.87 -9.83
N HIS A 34 25.51 27.54 -9.50
CA HIS A 34 26.29 28.33 -10.45
C HIS A 34 27.25 27.51 -11.33
N ASP A 35 27.58 26.26 -10.96
CA ASP A 35 28.71 25.52 -11.55
C ASP A 35 28.33 24.43 -12.57
N SER A 36 27.03 24.10 -12.72
CA SER A 36 26.58 23.01 -13.62
C SER A 36 25.55 23.48 -14.66
N TYR A 37 26.01 23.86 -15.85
CA TYR A 37 25.14 24.29 -16.95
C TYR A 37 24.27 23.15 -17.54
N TYR A 38 24.76 21.90 -17.47
CA TYR A 38 24.20 20.78 -18.21
C TYR A 38 22.96 20.13 -17.56
N TYR A 39 22.84 20.19 -16.23
CA TYR A 39 21.78 19.49 -15.48
C TYR A 39 20.82 20.45 -14.74
N ARG A 40 21.07 21.75 -14.81
CA ARG A 40 20.40 22.78 -14.01
C ARG A 40 18.88 22.75 -14.11
N THR A 41 18.34 22.68 -15.33
CA THR A 41 16.88 22.65 -15.55
C THR A 41 16.26 21.39 -14.94
N MET A 42 16.85 20.21 -15.17
CA MET A 42 16.34 18.95 -14.65
C MET A 42 16.34 18.92 -13.12
N ILE A 43 17.45 19.31 -12.49
CA ILE A 43 17.58 19.34 -11.03
C ILE A 43 16.59 20.34 -10.41
N LYS A 44 16.36 21.49 -11.07
CA LYS A 44 15.32 22.44 -10.65
C LYS A 44 13.94 21.80 -10.62
N TYR A 45 13.57 21.06 -11.68
CA TYR A 45 12.27 20.38 -11.74
C TYR A 45 12.17 19.25 -10.71
N TYR A 46 13.27 18.56 -10.41
CA TYR A 46 13.32 17.57 -9.33
C TYR A 46 13.07 18.20 -7.96
N ALA A 47 13.66 19.37 -7.69
CA ALA A 47 13.40 20.11 -6.45
C ALA A 47 11.93 20.57 -6.34
N MET A 48 11.38 21.11 -7.44
CA MET A 48 9.95 21.48 -7.53
C MET A 48 9.02 20.28 -7.31
N MET A 49 9.41 19.08 -7.73
CA MET A 49 8.64 17.85 -7.46
C MET A 49 8.79 17.36 -6.02
N GLY A 50 9.97 17.49 -5.42
CA GLY A 50 10.22 17.05 -4.04
C GLY A 50 9.35 17.78 -3.01
N ILE A 51 9.10 19.08 -3.20
CA ILE A 51 8.24 19.86 -2.30
C ILE A 51 6.75 19.47 -2.40
N GLU A 52 6.30 18.93 -3.54
CA GLU A 52 4.90 18.51 -3.73
C GLU A 52 4.52 17.34 -2.80
N GLY A 53 5.43 16.37 -2.60
CA GLY A 53 5.20 15.27 -1.66
C GLY A 53 5.07 15.76 -0.21
N TYR A 54 5.92 16.71 0.19
CA TYR A 54 5.85 17.35 1.51
C TYR A 54 4.54 18.13 1.70
N ASN A 55 4.18 18.97 0.73
CA ASN A 55 2.94 19.73 0.73
C ASN A 55 1.72 18.83 0.87
N TYR A 56 1.70 17.71 0.16
CA TYR A 56 0.62 16.75 0.25
C TYR A 56 0.53 16.11 1.64
N LEU A 57 1.65 15.63 2.20
CA LEU A 57 1.63 14.95 3.50
C LEU A 57 1.29 15.89 4.66
N LYS A 58 1.91 17.08 4.68
CA LYS A 58 1.75 18.05 5.78
C LYS A 58 0.54 18.98 5.57
N GLY A 59 -0.12 18.92 4.41
CA GLY A 59 -1.26 19.78 4.08
C GLY A 59 -0.87 21.26 3.88
N THR A 60 0.37 21.51 3.45
CA THR A 60 0.93 22.87 3.26
C THR A 60 0.94 23.26 1.77
N LYS A 61 1.29 24.52 1.48
CA LYS A 61 1.40 25.05 0.12
C LYS A 61 2.70 25.83 -0.09
N PHE A 62 3.83 25.20 0.25
CA PHE A 62 5.13 25.78 -0.02
C PHE A 62 5.35 25.94 -1.53
N GLU A 63 5.80 27.12 -1.94
CA GLU A 63 6.18 27.45 -3.31
C GLU A 63 7.69 27.50 -3.45
N PHE A 64 8.21 26.91 -4.52
CA PHE A 64 9.64 26.82 -4.78
C PHE A 64 10.23 28.19 -5.15
N ASP A 65 11.29 28.61 -4.46
CA ASP A 65 12.00 29.88 -4.70
C ASP A 65 13.24 29.71 -5.59
N GLY A 66 14.05 28.70 -5.29
CA GLY A 66 15.35 28.57 -5.95
C GLY A 66 16.16 27.37 -5.50
N LEU A 67 17.00 26.87 -6.41
CA LEU A 67 17.97 25.82 -6.14
C LEU A 67 19.19 26.44 -5.44
N GLN A 68 19.69 25.82 -4.38
CA GLN A 68 20.93 26.26 -3.72
C GLN A 68 22.12 25.43 -4.19
N LYS A 69 22.03 24.11 -3.98
CA LYS A 69 23.10 23.15 -4.27
C LYS A 69 22.52 21.75 -4.42
N PHE A 70 23.28 20.85 -5.02
CA PHE A 70 22.93 19.44 -5.07
C PHE A 70 24.18 18.56 -5.03
N GLN A 71 23.98 17.30 -4.64
CA GLN A 71 24.99 16.26 -4.64
C GLN A 71 24.49 15.09 -5.48
N THR A 72 25.42 14.39 -6.12
CA THR A 72 25.16 13.16 -6.85
C THR A 72 25.88 12.00 -6.19
N ARG A 73 25.21 10.86 -6.08
CA ARG A 73 25.87 9.61 -5.67
C ARG A 73 26.50 8.94 -6.89
N PRO A 74 27.82 8.68 -6.92
CA PRO A 74 28.45 7.94 -8.01
C PRO A 74 28.06 6.45 -7.90
N SER A 75 27.10 6.03 -8.72
CA SER A 75 26.64 4.64 -8.82
C SER A 75 26.77 4.14 -10.26
N TYR A 76 27.14 2.86 -10.40
CA TYR A 76 27.42 2.21 -11.69
C TYR A 76 26.15 1.91 -12.53
N SER A 77 24.93 2.12 -12.02
CA SER A 77 23.71 1.68 -12.74
C SER A 77 22.44 2.53 -12.56
N ALA A 78 22.40 3.49 -11.63
CA ALA A 78 21.29 4.42 -11.47
C ALA A 78 21.74 5.62 -10.61
N GLY A 79 21.45 6.86 -11.05
CA GLY A 79 21.85 8.06 -10.32
C GLY A 79 20.87 8.38 -9.20
N SER A 80 21.36 8.76 -8.02
CA SER A 80 20.54 9.40 -7.00
C SER A 80 21.05 10.81 -6.69
N TYR A 81 20.10 11.71 -6.45
CA TYR A 81 20.36 13.13 -6.22
C TYR A 81 19.90 13.51 -4.83
N LYS A 82 20.73 14.31 -4.15
CA LYS A 82 20.37 15.01 -2.92
C LYS A 82 20.36 16.49 -3.23
N ILE A 83 19.21 17.14 -3.11
CA ILE A 83 18.98 18.47 -3.67
C ILE A 83 18.53 19.42 -2.56
N PHE A 84 19.20 20.56 -2.45
CA PHE A 84 18.92 21.60 -1.46
C PHE A 84 18.33 22.82 -2.15
N PHE A 85 17.20 23.31 -1.67
CA PHE A 85 16.45 24.40 -2.28
C PHE A 85 15.72 25.25 -1.24
N GLN A 86 15.28 26.43 -1.66
CA GLN A 86 14.43 27.32 -0.85
C GLN A 86 12.98 27.25 -1.32
N ALA A 87 12.07 27.33 -0.38
CA ALA A 87 10.65 27.47 -0.63
C ALA A 87 9.99 28.32 0.45
N HIS A 88 8.96 29.09 0.10
CA HIS A 88 8.22 29.95 1.02
C HIS A 88 6.76 29.48 1.16
N LEU A 89 6.14 29.80 2.29
CA LEU A 89 4.72 29.59 2.53
C LEU A 89 4.02 30.95 2.61
N ASP A 90 3.18 31.24 1.61
CA ASP A 90 2.46 32.51 1.48
C ASP A 90 3.37 33.76 1.54
N GLN A 91 3.30 34.56 2.61
CA GLN A 91 4.16 35.75 2.80
C GLN A 91 5.30 35.51 3.81
N SER A 92 5.54 34.25 4.17
CA SER A 92 6.57 33.88 5.13
C SER A 92 7.97 33.97 4.50
N PRO A 93 9.02 34.19 5.32
CA PRO A 93 10.39 34.11 4.84
C PRO A 93 10.70 32.75 4.19
N PRO A 94 11.53 32.70 3.13
CA PRO A 94 11.98 31.45 2.52
C PRO A 94 12.63 30.50 3.51
N GLU A 95 12.25 29.24 3.46
CA GLU A 95 12.79 28.15 4.26
C GLU A 95 13.60 27.19 3.41
N THR A 96 14.62 26.58 3.98
CA THR A 96 15.49 25.65 3.26
C THR A 96 14.98 24.22 3.39
N PHE A 97 14.92 23.51 2.27
CA PHE A 97 14.52 22.13 2.15
C PHE A 97 15.63 21.27 1.52
N CYS A 98 15.62 19.99 1.85
CA CYS A 98 16.44 18.95 1.25
C CYS A 98 15.52 17.83 0.73
N THR A 99 15.64 17.46 -0.55
CA THR A 99 14.93 16.31 -1.12
C THR A 99 15.92 15.28 -1.66
N LEU A 100 15.54 14.01 -1.57
CA LEU A 100 16.22 12.91 -2.25
C LEU A 100 15.46 12.57 -3.52
N VAL A 101 16.17 12.08 -4.53
CA VAL A 101 15.60 11.62 -5.79
C VAL A 101 16.30 10.33 -6.20
N ASP A 102 15.52 9.26 -6.30
CA ASP A 102 15.98 7.97 -6.78
C ASP A 102 15.58 7.82 -8.24
N VAL A 103 16.55 7.78 -9.15
CA VAL A 103 16.29 7.47 -10.56
C VAL A 103 16.23 5.96 -10.73
N GLY A 104 15.15 5.45 -11.35
CA GLY A 104 14.97 4.03 -11.57
C GLY A 104 15.88 3.47 -12.67
N LYS A 105 15.75 2.17 -12.96
CA LYS A 105 16.44 1.54 -14.09
C LYS A 105 15.85 2.09 -15.39
N ARG A 106 16.52 3.09 -15.97
CA ARG A 106 16.20 3.67 -17.28
C ARG A 106 16.02 2.56 -18.32
N SER A 107 14.81 2.32 -18.80
CA SER A 107 14.64 1.98 -20.22
C SER A 107 14.90 3.27 -20.99
N ASP A 108 15.45 3.18 -22.21
CA ASP A 108 15.91 4.38 -22.95
C ASP A 108 14.80 5.42 -23.23
N ASP A 109 13.52 5.07 -23.03
CA ASP A 109 12.35 5.87 -23.41
C ASP A 109 11.35 6.20 -22.27
N GLU A 110 11.60 5.80 -21.01
CA GLU A 110 10.68 6.03 -19.88
C GLU A 110 11.34 6.76 -18.70
N LEU A 111 10.67 7.82 -18.23
CA LEU A 111 10.96 8.49 -16.98
C LEU A 111 10.48 7.60 -15.81
N ASP A 112 11.37 7.31 -14.86
CA ASP A 112 11.05 6.60 -13.61
C ASP A 112 11.79 7.28 -12.44
N LEU A 113 11.03 7.98 -11.60
CA LEU A 113 11.56 8.72 -10.45
C LEU A 113 10.78 8.40 -9.18
N GLY A 114 11.52 8.19 -8.10
CA GLY A 114 11.02 8.14 -6.73
C GLY A 114 11.53 9.33 -5.93
N PHE A 115 10.65 9.93 -5.16
CA PHE A 115 10.93 11.08 -4.30
C PHE A 115 10.53 10.71 -2.86
N PRO A 116 11.51 10.31 -2.03
CA PRO A 116 11.33 10.34 -0.59
C PRO A 116 10.91 11.75 -0.14
N ILE A 117 10.14 11.84 0.95
CA ILE A 117 9.62 13.12 1.42
C ILE A 117 10.74 14.14 1.67
N ALA A 118 10.56 15.35 1.14
CA ALA A 118 11.47 16.46 1.39
C ALA A 118 11.51 16.83 2.89
N ARG A 119 12.68 17.22 3.38
CA ARG A 119 12.91 17.57 4.79
C ARG A 119 13.28 19.04 4.92
N GLN A 120 12.73 19.69 5.92
CA GLN A 120 13.09 21.06 6.26
C GLN A 120 14.39 21.07 7.08
N ILE A 121 15.32 21.96 6.71
CA ILE A 121 16.64 22.06 7.34
C ILE A 121 16.88 23.45 7.93
N ASN A 122 17.60 23.49 9.05
CA ASN A 122 18.06 24.73 9.68
C ASN A 122 19.22 25.36 8.90
N GLN A 123 19.55 26.63 9.23
CA GLN A 123 20.68 27.36 8.64
C GLN A 123 22.04 26.64 8.83
N ASN A 124 22.14 25.74 9.81
CA ASN A 124 23.33 24.93 10.09
C ASN A 124 23.36 23.60 9.32
N GLY A 125 22.32 23.27 8.52
CA GLY A 125 22.19 22.00 7.81
C GLY A 125 21.51 20.89 8.62
N ASP A 126 21.23 21.11 9.90
CA ASP A 126 20.56 20.14 10.77
C ASP A 126 19.06 20.03 10.46
N PHE A 127 18.53 18.80 10.48
CA PHE A 127 17.10 18.55 10.29
C PHE A 127 16.27 19.11 11.45
N ARG A 128 15.18 19.84 11.15
CA ARG A 128 14.30 20.45 12.17
C ARG A 128 13.46 19.42 12.96
N GLU A 129 13.14 18.28 12.35
CA GLU A 129 12.39 17.17 12.99
C GLU A 129 13.25 15.90 12.97
N ALA A 130 13.44 15.27 14.12
CA ALA A 130 13.98 13.91 14.21
C ALA A 130 12.85 12.92 13.95
N ILE A 131 12.97 12.14 12.88
CA ILE A 131 12.09 11.00 12.59
C ILE A 131 13.01 9.78 12.50
N SER A 132 12.66 8.71 13.22
CA SER A 132 13.41 7.46 13.32
C SER A 132 13.88 6.99 11.95
N GLU A 133 15.19 6.77 11.80
CA GLU A 133 15.84 6.21 10.59
C GLU A 133 15.49 4.73 10.34
N ASP A 134 14.41 4.21 10.93
CA ASP A 134 14.04 2.78 10.90
C ASP A 134 13.03 2.43 9.79
N SER A 135 12.98 3.19 8.68
CA SER A 135 12.18 2.79 7.52
C SER A 135 13.06 2.39 6.33
N ASP A 136 13.97 1.44 6.55
CA ASP A 136 14.34 0.45 5.54
C ASP A 136 13.19 -0.56 5.30
N SER A 137 11.93 -0.12 5.43
CA SER A 137 10.81 -0.91 4.95
C SER A 137 10.77 -0.74 3.44
N ASP A 138 11.10 -1.83 2.73
CA ASP A 138 10.58 -2.10 1.39
C ASP A 138 9.05 -1.98 1.45
N ASP A 139 8.52 -0.76 1.40
CA ASP A 139 7.09 -0.52 1.39
C ASP A 139 6.57 -1.00 0.05
N SER A 140 5.91 -2.16 0.08
CA SER A 140 5.49 -2.87 -1.14
C SER A 140 4.53 -2.07 -2.02
N GLU A 141 3.88 -1.02 -1.51
CA GLU A 141 3.05 -0.10 -2.32
C GLU A 141 3.90 0.82 -3.20
N ASP A 142 4.91 1.47 -2.64
CA ASP A 142 5.76 2.44 -3.36
C ASP A 142 6.52 1.70 -4.47
N GLU A 143 7.03 0.51 -4.15
CA GLU A 143 7.64 -0.39 -5.12
C GLU A 143 6.60 -0.87 -6.15
N TYR A 144 5.38 -1.24 -5.75
CA TYR A 144 4.34 -1.68 -6.67
C TYR A 144 3.98 -0.60 -7.69
N PHE A 145 3.61 0.60 -7.25
CA PHE A 145 3.20 1.67 -8.16
C PHE A 145 4.33 2.14 -9.06
N ARG A 146 5.58 2.03 -8.60
CA ARG A 146 6.76 2.24 -9.44
C ARG A 146 6.91 1.16 -10.52
N ASN A 147 6.58 -0.10 -10.21
CA ASN A 147 6.68 -1.23 -11.14
C ASN A 147 5.47 -1.41 -12.08
N VAL A 148 4.33 -0.79 -11.82
CA VAL A 148 3.19 -0.82 -12.74
C VAL A 148 3.53 0.03 -13.98
N GLY A 149 3.49 -0.56 -15.17
CA GLY A 149 3.77 0.18 -16.41
C GLY A 149 2.75 1.30 -16.69
N LEU A 150 3.11 2.22 -17.58
CA LEU A 150 2.18 3.22 -18.11
C LEU A 150 1.12 2.57 -18.99
N PRO A 151 -0.15 3.00 -18.92
CA PRO A 151 -1.20 2.50 -19.81
C PRO A 151 -0.97 2.97 -21.25
N ASP A 152 -1.73 2.38 -22.17
CA ASP A 152 -1.81 2.83 -23.55
C ASP A 152 -2.60 4.15 -23.68
N TRP A 153 -2.44 4.81 -24.84
CA TRP A 153 -3.19 6.01 -25.14
C TRP A 153 -4.70 5.70 -25.22
N PRO A 154 -5.56 6.45 -24.51
CA PRO A 154 -6.97 6.13 -24.39
C PRO A 154 -7.76 6.56 -25.63
N THR A 155 -8.97 6.03 -25.77
CA THR A 155 -9.87 6.40 -26.86
C THR A 155 -10.31 7.87 -26.75
N GLU A 156 -10.71 8.47 -27.88
CA GLU A 156 -11.11 9.88 -27.91
C GLU A 156 -12.30 10.18 -26.98
N ARG A 157 -13.21 9.21 -26.82
CA ARG A 157 -14.30 9.28 -25.84
C ARG A 157 -13.77 9.41 -24.42
N VAL A 158 -12.83 8.56 -24.01
CA VAL A 158 -12.23 8.60 -22.66
C VAL A 158 -11.44 9.88 -22.45
N LEU A 159 -10.76 10.39 -23.49
CA LEU A 159 -10.10 11.70 -23.42
C LEU A 159 -11.08 12.85 -23.19
N ASN A 160 -12.20 12.85 -23.91
CA ASN A 160 -13.23 13.89 -23.79
C ASN A 160 -13.93 13.84 -22.43
N ASP A 161 -14.28 12.63 -21.96
CA ASP A 161 -14.98 12.42 -20.68
C ASP A 161 -14.13 12.84 -19.48
N ASN A 162 -12.80 12.82 -19.61
CA ASN A 162 -11.85 13.17 -18.54
C ASN A 162 -11.07 14.46 -18.84
N GLN A 163 -11.53 15.26 -19.80
CA GLN A 163 -10.83 16.48 -20.21
C GLN A 163 -10.88 17.55 -19.13
N VAL A 164 -9.74 18.19 -18.91
CA VAL A 164 -9.54 19.25 -17.93
C VAL A 164 -9.52 20.61 -18.62
N GLN A 165 -10.12 21.62 -18.00
CA GLN A 165 -10.12 22.98 -18.53
C GLN A 165 -8.75 23.63 -18.39
N VAL A 166 -8.39 24.53 -19.31
CA VAL A 166 -7.07 25.20 -19.30
C VAL A 166 -6.81 25.95 -17.99
N SER A 167 -7.86 26.51 -17.37
CA SER A 167 -7.77 27.19 -16.06
C SER A 167 -7.29 26.29 -14.93
N GLU A 168 -7.49 24.97 -15.03
CA GLU A 168 -7.17 23.98 -14.00
C GLU A 168 -5.77 23.36 -14.19
N PHE A 169 -5.05 23.72 -15.26
CA PHE A 169 -3.74 23.13 -15.55
C PHE A 169 -2.70 23.45 -14.46
N GLN A 170 -2.77 24.65 -13.88
CA GLN A 170 -1.90 25.07 -12.79
C GLN A 170 -2.19 24.30 -11.51
N ASP A 171 -3.47 24.18 -11.15
CA ASP A 171 -3.92 23.41 -9.97
C ASP A 171 -3.50 21.94 -10.05
N HIS A 172 -3.42 21.41 -11.28
CA HIS A 172 -3.00 20.05 -11.55
C HIS A 172 -1.51 19.88 -11.86
N LYS A 173 -0.71 20.95 -11.80
CA LYS A 173 0.75 20.91 -12.05
C LYS A 173 1.10 20.28 -13.40
N VAL A 174 0.23 20.41 -14.41
CA VAL A 174 0.37 19.73 -15.71
C VAL A 174 1.70 20.10 -16.39
N SER A 175 2.06 21.38 -16.39
CA SER A 175 3.30 21.86 -16.99
C SER A 175 4.55 21.33 -16.29
N LEU A 176 4.49 21.12 -14.98
CA LEU A 176 5.59 20.51 -14.22
C LEU A 176 5.80 19.06 -14.67
N TYR A 177 4.72 18.27 -14.73
CA TYR A 177 4.78 16.87 -15.18
C TYR A 177 5.22 16.72 -16.63
N LEU A 178 4.70 17.57 -17.52
CA LEU A 178 5.14 17.59 -18.92
C LEU A 178 6.62 17.94 -19.03
N GLY A 179 7.08 18.95 -18.27
CA GLY A 179 8.47 19.36 -18.27
C GLY A 179 9.42 18.26 -17.78
N MET A 180 9.00 17.46 -16.79
CA MET A 180 9.74 16.30 -16.31
C MET A 180 9.95 15.25 -17.40
N VAL A 181 8.89 14.87 -18.11
CA VAL A 181 8.99 13.91 -19.23
C VAL A 181 9.81 14.49 -20.39
N TYR A 182 9.66 15.78 -20.68
CA TYR A 182 10.42 16.44 -21.73
C TYR A 182 11.92 16.50 -21.42
N CYS A 183 12.30 16.78 -20.17
CA CYS A 183 13.70 16.74 -19.73
C CYS A 183 14.30 15.34 -19.81
N ALA A 184 13.50 14.29 -19.64
CA ALA A 184 13.95 12.90 -19.70
C ALA A 184 14.46 12.52 -21.10
N ASP A 185 13.73 12.95 -22.13
CA ASP A 185 14.01 12.76 -23.56
C ASP A 185 15.01 13.78 -24.09
N ASN A 186 14.98 15.00 -23.56
CA ASN A 186 15.83 16.11 -23.96
C ASN A 186 16.56 16.70 -22.75
N ASN A 187 17.70 16.10 -22.40
CA ASN A 187 18.56 16.56 -21.30
C ASN A 187 19.09 18.01 -21.48
N PHE A 188 18.92 18.62 -22.65
CA PHE A 188 19.33 19.99 -22.97
C PHE A 188 18.18 21.01 -22.93
N ALA A 189 16.99 20.60 -22.48
CA ALA A 189 15.86 21.51 -22.40
C ALA A 189 16.15 22.67 -21.46
N THR A 190 15.91 23.88 -21.94
CA THR A 190 15.99 25.10 -21.11
C THR A 190 14.67 25.33 -20.39
N HIS A 191 14.71 25.94 -19.21
CA HIS A 191 13.50 26.27 -18.47
C HIS A 191 12.51 27.09 -19.30
N LYS A 192 13.00 28.03 -20.11
CA LYS A 192 12.16 28.83 -21.01
C LYS A 192 11.40 27.96 -22.02
N GLN A 193 12.08 27.00 -22.65
CA GLN A 193 11.43 26.08 -23.59
C GLN A 193 10.31 25.27 -22.94
N LEU A 194 10.49 24.86 -21.68
CA LEU A 194 9.48 24.08 -20.96
C LEU A 194 8.25 24.90 -20.57
N VAL A 195 8.45 26.17 -20.20
CA VAL A 195 7.36 27.11 -19.88
C VAL A 195 6.58 27.52 -21.14
N ASP A 196 7.28 27.62 -22.27
CA ASP A 196 6.70 28.00 -23.57
C ASP A 196 6.05 26.82 -24.32
N LEU A 197 6.00 25.60 -23.73
CA LEU A 197 5.32 24.45 -24.35
C LEU A 197 3.82 24.71 -24.49
N ASN A 198 3.31 24.63 -25.73
CA ASN A 198 1.91 24.85 -26.01
C ASN A 198 1.09 23.59 -25.75
N ILE A 199 0.44 23.50 -24.58
CA ILE A 199 -0.43 22.39 -24.20
C ILE A 199 -1.79 22.56 -24.89
N VAL A 200 -2.16 21.61 -25.74
CA VAL A 200 -3.38 21.62 -26.55
C VAL A 200 -4.55 20.99 -25.81
N LYS A 201 -4.32 19.82 -25.20
CA LYS A 201 -5.38 19.03 -24.55
C LYS A 201 -4.81 18.22 -23.39
N VAL A 202 -5.54 18.18 -22.28
CA VAL A 202 -5.18 17.39 -21.10
C VAL A 202 -6.40 16.62 -20.65
N ALA A 203 -6.23 15.32 -20.43
CA ALA A 203 -7.21 14.49 -19.74
C ALA A 203 -6.58 13.89 -18.48
N ILE A 204 -7.28 13.97 -17.36
CA ILE A 204 -6.81 13.43 -16.08
C ILE A 204 -7.74 12.31 -15.64
N ARG A 205 -7.20 11.09 -15.57
CA ARG A 205 -7.90 9.95 -15.01
C ARG A 205 -7.44 9.73 -13.58
N SER A 206 -8.35 9.90 -12.64
CA SER A 206 -8.12 9.55 -11.24
C SER A 206 -8.37 8.06 -11.04
N ILE A 207 -7.43 7.36 -10.41
CA ILE A 207 -7.61 5.97 -10.03
C ILE A 207 -8.28 5.94 -8.65
N PRO A 208 -9.45 5.29 -8.49
CA PRO A 208 -10.16 5.24 -7.21
C PRO A 208 -9.42 4.35 -6.21
N TYR A 209 -8.51 4.95 -5.43
CA TYR A 209 -7.84 4.36 -4.27
C TYR A 209 -7.43 5.44 -3.26
N PRO A 210 -7.61 5.20 -1.96
CA PRO A 210 -8.88 5.39 -1.26
C PRO A 210 -9.47 6.82 -1.41
N GLN A 211 -8.72 7.82 -1.87
CA GLN A 211 -9.20 9.18 -2.18
C GLN A 211 -8.42 9.85 -3.35
N SER A 212 -7.99 9.07 -4.36
CA SER A 212 -7.26 9.49 -5.58
C SER A 212 -5.77 9.86 -5.41
N MET A 213 -5.03 8.94 -4.78
CA MET A 213 -3.56 9.01 -4.62
C MET A 213 -2.79 8.82 -5.94
N CYS A 214 -3.36 8.05 -6.88
CA CYS A 214 -2.79 7.81 -8.20
C CYS A 214 -3.59 8.55 -9.29
N LYS A 215 -2.89 9.32 -10.13
CA LYS A 215 -3.48 10.04 -11.27
C LYS A 215 -2.68 9.77 -12.53
N ILE A 216 -3.40 9.62 -13.65
CA ILE A 216 -2.82 9.49 -14.98
C ILE A 216 -3.18 10.71 -15.80
N PHE A 217 -2.17 11.35 -16.38
CA PHE A 217 -2.25 12.54 -17.19
C PHE A 217 -1.96 12.16 -18.64
N TYR A 218 -2.93 12.42 -19.51
CA TYR A 218 -2.78 12.30 -20.96
C TYR A 218 -2.66 13.70 -21.52
N ILE A 219 -1.50 14.05 -22.05
CA ILE A 219 -1.15 15.41 -22.43
C ILE A 219 -0.86 15.44 -23.94
N VAL A 220 -1.60 16.27 -24.67
CA VAL A 220 -1.33 16.63 -26.07
C VAL A 220 -0.77 18.04 -26.07
N PHE A 221 0.37 18.23 -26.72
CA PHE A 221 1.04 19.52 -26.82
C PHE A 221 1.71 19.70 -28.18
N GLN A 222 1.99 20.92 -28.58
CA GLN A 222 2.76 21.21 -29.79
C GLN A 222 4.25 21.36 -29.45
N ASP A 223 5.08 20.64 -30.19
CA ASP A 223 6.54 20.72 -30.12
C ASP A 223 7.08 21.27 -31.44
N VAL A 224 8.30 21.82 -31.41
CA VAL A 224 8.94 22.42 -32.60
C VAL A 224 9.94 21.42 -33.16
N ASN A 225 9.76 21.04 -34.42
CA ASN A 225 10.71 20.16 -35.08
C ASN A 225 12.04 20.90 -35.31
N ARG A 226 13.11 20.40 -34.69
CA ARG A 226 14.44 21.03 -34.72
C ARG A 226 15.05 21.17 -36.11
N ARG A 227 14.60 20.39 -37.10
CA ARG A 227 15.18 20.37 -38.45
C ARG A 227 14.58 21.42 -39.38
N ASN A 228 13.29 21.72 -39.24
CA ASN A 228 12.54 22.57 -40.18
C ASN A 228 11.70 23.65 -39.47
N GLY A 229 11.68 23.70 -38.14
CA GLY A 229 10.95 24.69 -37.35
C GLY A 229 9.43 24.53 -37.35
N THR A 230 8.89 23.47 -37.95
CA THR A 230 7.43 23.27 -38.02
C THR A 230 6.89 22.77 -36.68
N LEU A 231 5.75 23.29 -36.26
CA LEU A 231 5.01 22.78 -35.11
C LEU A 231 4.40 21.41 -35.46
N PHE A 232 4.50 20.45 -34.55
CA PHE A 232 3.84 19.16 -34.66
C PHE A 232 3.24 18.77 -33.31
N GLU A 233 2.14 18.03 -33.33
CA GLU A 233 1.53 17.53 -32.10
C GLU A 233 2.31 16.34 -31.56
N ARG A 234 2.59 16.40 -30.26
CA ARG A 234 3.23 15.34 -29.49
C ARG A 234 2.35 14.97 -28.31
N LYS A 235 2.45 13.71 -27.92
CA LYS A 235 1.60 13.09 -26.90
C LYS A 235 2.49 12.58 -25.77
N ALA A 236 2.14 12.88 -24.52
CA ALA A 236 2.83 12.39 -23.33
C ALA A 236 1.84 11.74 -22.37
N ILE A 237 2.28 10.66 -21.73
CA ILE A 237 1.54 9.98 -20.67
C ILE A 237 2.37 10.10 -19.40
N VAL A 238 1.76 10.61 -18.33
CA VAL A 238 2.40 10.71 -17.01
C VAL A 238 1.52 10.02 -15.98
N LYS A 239 2.12 9.19 -15.14
CA LYS A 239 1.47 8.59 -13.98
C LYS A 239 2.16 9.10 -12.72
N ARG A 240 1.36 9.66 -11.82
CA ARG A 240 1.80 10.20 -10.54
C ARG A 240 1.10 9.47 -9.41
N PHE A 241 1.88 8.92 -8.49
CA PHE A 241 1.41 8.35 -7.24
C PHE A 241 2.01 9.13 -6.07
N ILE A 242 1.21 9.37 -5.03
CA ILE A 242 1.68 9.90 -3.75
C ILE A 242 1.22 8.92 -2.69
N ASN A 243 2.07 8.58 -1.73
CA ASN A 243 1.72 7.76 -0.59
C ASN A 243 1.21 8.63 0.55
N LYS A 244 0.06 8.27 1.15
CA LYS A 244 -0.62 9.10 2.17
C LYS A 244 0.05 9.02 3.54
N SER A 245 0.66 7.89 3.86
CA SER A 245 1.30 7.69 5.17
C SER A 245 2.74 8.21 5.17
N THR A 246 3.46 8.06 4.06
CA THR A 246 4.89 8.41 3.99
C THR A 246 5.17 9.73 3.27
N GLY A 247 4.25 10.22 2.44
CA GLY A 247 4.48 11.35 1.54
C GLY A 247 5.41 11.03 0.37
N TYR A 248 5.79 9.75 0.19
CA TYR A 248 6.61 9.30 -0.94
C TYR A 248 5.89 9.57 -2.25
N LEU A 249 6.57 10.20 -3.21
CA LEU A 249 6.01 10.51 -4.52
C LEU A 249 6.72 9.69 -5.60
N THR A 250 5.94 9.01 -6.43
CA THR A 250 6.44 8.29 -7.61
C THR A 250 5.91 8.95 -8.87
N LEU A 251 6.81 9.22 -9.82
CA LEU A 251 6.48 9.80 -11.12
C LEU A 251 7.06 8.92 -12.23
N THR A 252 6.17 8.35 -13.04
CA THR A 252 6.58 7.66 -14.28
C THR A 252 5.97 8.35 -15.49
N GLY A 253 6.66 8.36 -16.63
CA GLY A 253 6.14 9.01 -17.83
C GLY A 253 6.91 8.69 -19.10
N ARG A 254 6.24 8.78 -20.26
CA ARG A 254 6.86 8.58 -21.58
C ARG A 254 6.16 9.40 -22.66
N PHE A 255 6.85 9.60 -23.78
CA PHE A 255 6.20 10.06 -25.00
C PHE A 255 5.48 8.92 -25.71
N TRP A 256 4.36 9.25 -26.36
CA TRP A 256 3.61 8.32 -27.19
C TRP A 256 3.97 8.55 -28.67
N SER A 257 4.64 7.59 -29.29
CA SER A 257 4.91 7.56 -30.73
C SER A 257 3.82 6.75 -31.44
N GLY A 258 3.02 7.38 -32.29
CA GLY A 258 1.92 6.74 -33.04
C GLY A 258 2.33 5.70 -34.10
N GLU A 259 3.58 5.25 -34.15
CA GLU A 259 4.09 4.32 -35.18
C GLU A 259 3.98 2.83 -34.82
N GLU A 260 3.41 2.48 -33.67
CA GLU A 260 3.17 1.06 -33.31
C GLU A 260 1.95 0.43 -34.02
N GLU A 261 1.15 1.20 -34.78
CA GLU A 261 0.07 0.65 -35.63
C GLU A 261 0.54 0.27 -37.05
N ALA A 262 1.61 0.89 -37.60
CA ALA A 262 2.01 0.69 -38.99
C ALA A 262 3.13 -0.35 -39.19
N SER A 263 3.80 -0.79 -38.12
CA SER A 263 4.95 -1.70 -38.20
C SER A 263 4.63 -3.16 -37.81
N GLN A 264 3.41 -3.44 -37.35
CA GLN A 264 3.01 -4.81 -36.96
C GLN A 264 2.79 -5.77 -38.16
N SER A 265 2.95 -5.31 -39.41
CA SER A 265 2.76 -6.16 -40.59
C SER A 265 4.04 -6.63 -41.28
N SER A 266 5.24 -6.11 -40.95
CA SER A 266 6.46 -6.56 -41.64
C SER A 266 7.79 -6.26 -40.94
N SER A 267 7.98 -6.69 -39.69
CA SER A 267 9.28 -7.24 -39.25
C SER A 267 9.12 -7.79 -37.83
N GLY A 268 9.36 -9.11 -37.68
CA GLY A 268 9.25 -9.80 -36.41
C GLY A 268 10.44 -9.52 -35.48
N ASN A 269 10.58 -8.28 -35.02
CA ASN A 269 11.41 -7.95 -33.86
C ASN A 269 10.57 -7.10 -32.88
N PRO A 270 10.30 -7.59 -31.66
CA PRO A 270 9.43 -6.89 -30.72
C PRO A 270 10.07 -5.59 -30.21
N SER A 271 9.26 -4.53 -30.10
CA SER A 271 9.54 -3.24 -29.45
C SER A 271 9.93 -3.43 -27.96
N PRO A 272 10.43 -2.39 -27.25
CA PRO A 272 11.13 -2.56 -25.98
C PRO A 272 10.28 -3.37 -25.01
N GLN A 273 10.75 -4.56 -24.68
CA GLN A 273 9.96 -5.56 -23.97
C GLN A 273 9.49 -4.97 -22.63
N GLN A 274 8.19 -4.69 -22.49
CA GLN A 274 7.56 -4.52 -21.18
C GLN A 274 8.16 -5.58 -20.25
N SER A 275 8.71 -5.15 -19.11
CA SER A 275 9.41 -6.05 -18.21
C SER A 275 8.52 -7.26 -17.91
N ILE A 276 9.11 -8.45 -17.83
CA ILE A 276 8.37 -9.69 -17.54
C ILE A 276 7.44 -9.49 -16.34
N ARG A 277 7.89 -8.72 -15.33
CA ARG A 277 7.13 -8.28 -14.16
C ARG A 277 5.89 -7.46 -14.51
N THR A 278 5.99 -6.48 -15.42
CA THR A 278 4.84 -5.65 -15.84
C THR A 278 3.76 -6.49 -16.54
N ARG A 279 4.17 -7.34 -17.48
CA ARG A 279 3.23 -8.25 -18.17
C ARG A 279 2.57 -9.21 -17.20
N SER A 280 3.33 -9.74 -16.24
CA SER A 280 2.80 -10.60 -15.20
C SER A 280 1.79 -9.87 -14.30
N TRP A 281 2.03 -8.62 -13.91
CA TRP A 281 1.06 -7.85 -13.12
C TRP A 281 -0.22 -7.52 -13.90
N LEU A 282 -0.11 -7.23 -15.20
CA LEU A 282 -1.29 -7.02 -16.06
C LEU A 282 -2.16 -8.28 -16.12
N LYS A 283 -1.55 -9.47 -16.29
CA LYS A 283 -2.28 -10.74 -16.24
C LYS A 283 -2.95 -10.99 -14.89
N VAL A 284 -2.26 -10.72 -13.78
CA VAL A 284 -2.85 -10.85 -12.44
C VAL A 284 -4.03 -9.87 -12.28
N ALA A 285 -3.95 -8.68 -12.88
CA ALA A 285 -5.02 -7.69 -12.85
C ALA A 285 -6.27 -8.12 -13.65
N GLU A 286 -6.12 -8.94 -14.70
CA GLU A 286 -7.26 -9.48 -15.46
C GLU A 286 -8.18 -10.30 -14.55
N SER A 287 -7.61 -11.08 -13.63
CA SER A 287 -8.34 -11.94 -12.70
C SER A 287 -8.58 -11.32 -11.31
N ASP A 288 -8.31 -10.02 -11.14
CA ASP A 288 -8.32 -9.33 -9.84
C ASP A 288 -7.46 -10.02 -8.76
N GLY A 289 -6.41 -10.74 -9.18
CA GLY A 289 -5.53 -11.51 -8.29
C GLY A 289 -6.03 -12.89 -7.89
N PHE A 290 -7.21 -13.31 -8.36
CA PHE A 290 -7.77 -14.65 -8.14
C PHE A 290 -7.34 -15.62 -9.24
N ASP A 291 -7.38 -16.93 -8.96
CA ASP A 291 -7.30 -17.99 -9.96
C ASP A 291 -6.12 -17.91 -10.99
N ILE A 292 -4.87 -17.64 -10.54
CA ILE A 292 -3.68 -17.37 -11.40
C ILE A 292 -2.80 -18.61 -11.70
N GLU A 293 -3.37 -19.80 -11.63
CA GLU A 293 -2.67 -21.06 -11.30
C GLU A 293 -1.73 -21.62 -12.38
N ASP A 294 -1.74 -21.03 -13.58
CA ASP A 294 -1.10 -21.59 -14.77
C ASP A 294 0.09 -20.76 -15.29
N ASP A 295 0.62 -19.84 -14.48
CA ASP A 295 1.70 -18.94 -14.93
C ASP A 295 2.89 -18.92 -13.95
N SER A 296 3.76 -19.94 -14.07
CA SER A 296 5.01 -20.08 -13.28
C SER A 296 5.96 -18.89 -13.40
N ILE A 297 5.81 -18.06 -14.44
CA ILE A 297 6.56 -16.82 -14.67
C ILE A 297 6.01 -15.71 -13.77
N CYS A 298 4.70 -15.64 -13.56
CA CYS A 298 4.08 -14.66 -12.66
C CYS A 298 4.55 -14.84 -11.21
N HIS A 299 4.64 -16.07 -10.69
CA HIS A 299 4.99 -16.30 -9.29
C HIS A 299 6.32 -15.68 -8.84
N ARG A 300 7.37 -15.81 -9.66
CA ARG A 300 8.68 -15.23 -9.37
C ARG A 300 8.77 -13.74 -9.71
N ALA A 301 8.09 -13.30 -10.76
CA ALA A 301 8.18 -11.92 -11.21
C ALA A 301 7.34 -10.94 -10.36
N VAL A 302 6.21 -11.39 -9.79
CA VAL A 302 5.26 -10.53 -9.05
C VAL A 302 5.23 -10.78 -7.54
N GLY A 303 6.03 -11.71 -7.01
CA GLY A 303 6.05 -11.98 -5.56
C GLY A 303 4.72 -12.50 -5.03
N MET A 304 4.02 -13.34 -5.80
CA MET A 304 2.77 -13.99 -5.40
C MET A 304 2.91 -15.50 -5.45
N SER A 305 2.41 -16.19 -4.44
CA SER A 305 2.32 -17.66 -4.40
C SER A 305 0.88 -18.10 -4.63
N SER A 306 0.67 -19.13 -5.45
CA SER A 306 -0.64 -19.79 -5.60
C SER A 306 -0.65 -21.15 -4.92
N TYR A 307 -1.78 -21.46 -4.30
CA TYR A 307 -2.02 -22.72 -3.63
C TYR A 307 -3.34 -23.30 -4.12
N THR A 308 -3.25 -24.41 -4.86
CA THR A 308 -4.38 -25.00 -5.60
C THR A 308 -4.92 -26.28 -5.00
N ASN A 309 -4.18 -26.91 -4.08
CA ASN A 309 -4.58 -28.21 -3.56
C ASN A 309 -5.55 -28.03 -2.38
N PRO A 310 -6.86 -28.36 -2.53
CA PRO A 310 -7.84 -28.17 -1.48
C PRO A 310 -7.56 -29.06 -0.25
N GLU A 311 -6.84 -30.18 -0.42
CA GLU A 311 -6.44 -31.08 0.66
C GLU A 311 -5.64 -30.35 1.75
N TRP A 312 -4.87 -29.32 1.39
CA TRP A 312 -4.08 -28.53 2.34
C TRP A 312 -4.95 -27.71 3.30
N PHE A 313 -6.25 -27.53 2.99
CA PHE A 313 -7.16 -26.67 3.76
C PHE A 313 -8.31 -27.44 4.42
N LYS A 314 -8.42 -28.75 4.21
CA LYS A 314 -9.53 -29.58 4.74
C LYS A 314 -9.69 -29.54 6.25
N ASP A 315 -8.65 -29.21 6.99
CA ASP A 315 -8.73 -29.13 8.44
C ASP A 315 -9.61 -27.98 8.96
N GLY A 316 -10.10 -27.08 8.11
CA GLY A 316 -11.18 -26.12 8.42
C GLY A 316 -10.83 -25.01 9.42
N GLN A 317 -9.62 -25.03 9.99
CA GLN A 317 -9.12 -24.09 11.00
C GLN A 317 -7.69 -23.63 10.70
N SER A 318 -7.34 -23.53 9.42
CA SER A 318 -6.15 -22.80 8.97
C SER A 318 -6.45 -21.29 8.95
N LYS A 319 -5.42 -20.44 9.02
CA LYS A 319 -5.57 -18.97 8.91
C LYS A 319 -6.40 -18.58 7.67
N VAL A 320 -6.19 -19.27 6.55
CA VAL A 320 -6.93 -19.06 5.29
C VAL A 320 -8.41 -19.41 5.44
N ASN A 321 -8.77 -20.49 6.15
CA ASN A 321 -10.17 -20.81 6.42
C ASN A 321 -10.85 -19.75 7.29
N LEU A 322 -10.14 -19.18 8.27
CA LEU A 322 -10.67 -18.08 9.08
C LEU A 322 -10.88 -16.82 8.24
N TYR A 323 -9.96 -16.50 7.33
CA TYR A 323 -10.11 -15.39 6.37
C TYR A 323 -11.27 -15.61 5.39
N ALA A 324 -11.45 -16.83 4.89
CA ALA A 324 -12.60 -17.23 4.09
C ALA A 324 -13.93 -17.00 4.84
N LYS A 325 -14.01 -17.44 6.10
CA LYS A 325 -15.17 -17.21 6.97
C LYS A 325 -15.40 -15.71 7.24
N ALA A 326 -14.35 -14.92 7.43
CA ALA A 326 -14.46 -13.47 7.61
C ALA A 326 -15.05 -12.80 6.36
N GLY A 327 -14.66 -13.25 5.17
CA GLY A 327 -15.25 -12.83 3.89
C GLY A 327 -16.74 -13.10 3.79
N LEU A 328 -17.14 -14.35 4.08
CA LEU A 328 -18.55 -14.73 4.09
C LEU A 328 -19.33 -13.96 5.15
N HIS A 329 -18.75 -13.74 6.33
CA HIS A 329 -19.37 -12.94 7.38
C HIS A 329 -19.61 -11.49 6.92
N ARG A 330 -18.65 -10.85 6.25
CA ARG A 330 -18.85 -9.53 5.63
C ARG A 330 -20.01 -9.56 4.64
N TYR A 331 -20.03 -10.54 3.74
CA TYR A 331 -21.08 -10.65 2.72
C TYR A 331 -22.47 -10.86 3.36
N ASN A 332 -22.56 -11.75 4.35
CA ASN A 332 -23.78 -12.04 5.11
C ASN A 332 -24.33 -10.78 5.80
N ILE A 333 -23.49 -9.95 6.42
CA ILE A 333 -23.95 -8.70 7.02
C ILE A 333 -24.46 -7.72 5.94
N LEU A 334 -23.72 -7.56 4.83
CA LEU A 334 -24.05 -6.57 3.79
C LEU A 334 -25.27 -6.95 2.95
N LYS A 335 -25.51 -8.24 2.74
CA LYS A 335 -26.57 -8.76 1.87
C LYS A 335 -27.72 -9.43 2.63
N GLY A 336 -27.60 -9.59 3.95
CA GLY A 336 -28.61 -10.26 4.77
C GLY A 336 -28.73 -11.76 4.48
N THR A 337 -27.63 -12.44 4.13
CA THR A 337 -27.60 -13.87 3.79
C THR A 337 -27.06 -14.74 4.93
N ARG A 338 -27.26 -16.06 4.85
CA ARG A 338 -26.74 -17.04 5.82
C ARG A 338 -25.85 -18.09 5.13
N LEU A 339 -24.78 -17.61 4.53
CA LEU A 339 -23.80 -18.46 3.85
C LEU A 339 -22.75 -18.99 4.84
N GLU A 340 -22.46 -20.28 4.76
CA GLU A 340 -21.39 -20.93 5.51
C GLU A 340 -20.28 -21.45 4.61
N LEU A 341 -19.07 -21.52 5.14
CA LEU A 341 -17.92 -22.07 4.42
C LEU A 341 -18.05 -23.60 4.30
N SER A 342 -18.12 -24.12 3.08
CA SER A 342 -18.05 -25.56 2.80
C SER A 342 -16.59 -26.01 2.65
N ALA A 343 -15.85 -25.38 1.75
CA ALA A 343 -14.43 -25.67 1.52
C ALA A 343 -13.69 -24.47 0.92
N VAL A 344 -12.40 -24.33 1.23
CA VAL A 344 -11.49 -23.49 0.45
C VAL A 344 -10.95 -24.31 -0.69
N LEU A 345 -11.16 -23.86 -1.93
CA LEU A 345 -10.66 -24.56 -3.12
C LEU A 345 -9.19 -24.22 -3.35
N LYS A 346 -8.88 -22.93 -3.31
CA LYS A 346 -7.57 -22.41 -3.67
C LYS A 346 -7.41 -20.98 -3.16
N PHE A 347 -6.17 -20.52 -3.07
CA PHE A 347 -5.91 -19.12 -2.81
C PHE A 347 -4.56 -18.66 -3.38
N ASN A 348 -4.46 -17.37 -3.66
CA ASN A 348 -3.20 -16.70 -3.96
C ASN A 348 -2.81 -15.79 -2.80
N ARG A 349 -1.51 -15.62 -2.59
CA ARG A 349 -0.97 -14.82 -1.49
C ARG A 349 0.22 -13.98 -1.94
N THR A 350 0.24 -12.71 -1.59
CA THR A 350 1.47 -11.89 -1.75
C THR A 350 2.55 -12.31 -0.75
N MET A 351 3.82 -12.21 -1.15
CA MET A 351 4.95 -12.70 -0.36
C MET A 351 5.55 -11.66 0.60
N ASN A 352 4.81 -10.57 0.88
CA ASN A 352 5.25 -9.47 1.74
C ASN A 352 5.05 -9.79 3.23
N CYS A 353 5.69 -9.01 4.11
CA CYS A 353 5.56 -9.13 5.57
C CYS A 353 4.10 -9.05 6.03
N VAL A 354 3.33 -8.14 5.44
CA VAL A 354 1.87 -8.12 5.52
C VAL A 354 1.29 -8.63 4.20
N SER A 355 0.52 -9.71 4.26
CA SER A 355 0.10 -10.43 3.05
C SER A 355 -1.35 -10.16 2.69
N SER A 356 -1.63 -10.12 1.39
CA SER A 356 -2.99 -10.18 0.85
C SER A 356 -3.31 -11.59 0.40
N TYR A 357 -4.50 -12.05 0.75
CA TYR A 357 -5.02 -13.38 0.47
C TYR A 357 -6.21 -13.27 -0.49
N TYR A 358 -6.09 -13.87 -1.66
CA TYR A 358 -7.11 -13.95 -2.70
C TYR A 358 -7.67 -15.36 -2.73
N ILE A 359 -8.76 -15.57 -2.01
CA ILE A 359 -9.29 -16.89 -1.67
C ILE A 359 -10.49 -17.20 -2.56
N THR A 360 -10.46 -18.33 -3.26
CA THR A 360 -11.61 -18.91 -3.94
C THR A 360 -12.14 -20.07 -3.11
N LEU A 361 -13.42 -20.01 -2.74
CA LEU A 361 -14.05 -20.93 -1.79
C LEU A 361 -15.44 -21.36 -2.28
N VAL A 362 -15.96 -22.42 -1.66
CA VAL A 362 -17.35 -22.87 -1.82
C VAL A 362 -18.13 -22.47 -0.58
N ALA A 363 -19.22 -21.76 -0.79
CA ALA A 363 -20.17 -21.38 0.25
C ALA A 363 -21.45 -22.22 0.11
N ARG A 364 -22.01 -22.65 1.24
CA ARG A 364 -23.31 -23.32 1.31
C ARG A 364 -24.34 -22.35 1.86
N ASP A 365 -25.46 -22.22 1.16
CA ASP A 365 -26.61 -21.48 1.66
C ASP A 365 -27.44 -22.35 2.61
N LEU A 366 -27.59 -21.89 3.86
CA LEU A 366 -28.37 -22.59 4.88
C LEU A 366 -29.88 -22.39 4.75
N ASP A 367 -30.32 -21.34 4.06
CA ASP A 367 -31.74 -21.02 3.91
C ASP A 367 -32.36 -21.72 2.68
N ALA A 368 -31.55 -22.37 1.85
CA ALA A 368 -32.01 -23.14 0.69
C ALA A 368 -32.64 -24.49 1.12
N ALA A 369 -33.86 -24.77 0.64
CA ALA A 369 -34.56 -26.03 0.89
C ALA A 369 -33.74 -27.26 0.43
N ALA A 370 -33.98 -28.41 1.08
CA ALA A 370 -33.21 -29.66 0.98
C ALA A 370 -32.66 -29.95 -0.43
N GLY A 371 -31.39 -29.59 -0.63
CA GLY A 371 -30.69 -29.56 -1.91
C GLY A 371 -29.69 -28.39 -1.98
N SER A 372 -29.00 -28.12 -0.85
CA SER A 372 -28.22 -26.90 -0.62
C SER A 372 -27.37 -26.51 -1.83
N LYS A 373 -27.71 -25.39 -2.47
CA LYS A 373 -26.97 -24.87 -3.61
C LYS A 373 -25.60 -24.40 -3.11
N GLU A 374 -24.56 -25.15 -3.45
CA GLU A 374 -23.19 -24.71 -3.23
C GLU A 374 -22.81 -23.69 -4.31
N GLU A 375 -22.23 -22.56 -3.89
CA GLU A 375 -21.87 -21.45 -4.76
C GLU A 375 -20.39 -21.12 -4.62
N THR A 376 -19.74 -20.76 -5.71
CA THR A 376 -18.33 -20.34 -5.68
C THR A 376 -18.24 -18.85 -5.31
N PHE A 377 -17.38 -18.56 -4.35
CA PHE A 377 -17.13 -17.24 -3.82
C PHE A 377 -15.66 -16.84 -3.95
N GLN A 378 -15.45 -15.54 -4.10
CA GLN A 378 -14.13 -14.91 -4.08
C GLN A 378 -14.07 -13.97 -2.88
N VAL A 379 -13.05 -14.15 -2.05
CA VAL A 379 -12.80 -13.35 -0.84
C VAL A 379 -11.37 -12.82 -0.88
N ARG A 380 -11.22 -11.51 -0.66
CA ARG A 380 -9.93 -10.87 -0.47
C ARG A 380 -9.79 -10.38 0.96
N VAL A 381 -8.67 -10.74 1.58
CA VAL A 381 -8.25 -10.26 2.90
C VAL A 381 -6.87 -9.66 2.82
N ASP A 382 -6.71 -8.44 3.31
CA ASP A 382 -5.46 -7.69 3.34
C ASP A 382 -5.04 -7.49 4.79
N GLU A 383 -3.89 -8.04 5.18
CA GLU A 383 -3.29 -7.84 6.52
C GLU A 383 -2.67 -6.44 6.59
N GLN A 384 -2.92 -5.66 7.64
CA GLN A 384 -2.35 -4.30 7.78
C GLN A 384 -1.17 -4.27 8.75
N SER A 385 -1.11 -5.20 9.72
CA SER A 385 -0.02 -5.31 10.68
C SER A 385 0.50 -6.74 10.80
N TYR A 386 1.82 -6.88 10.94
CA TYR A 386 2.43 -8.18 11.19
C TYR A 386 2.22 -8.66 12.63
N GLY A 387 1.78 -9.90 12.81
CA GLY A 387 1.72 -10.58 14.11
C GLY A 387 0.64 -10.09 15.08
N LYS A 388 -0.28 -9.22 14.64
CA LYS A 388 -1.44 -8.76 15.39
C LYS A 388 -2.68 -8.87 14.50
N LEU A 389 -3.86 -9.04 15.09
CA LEU A 389 -5.10 -9.00 14.31
C LEU A 389 -5.30 -7.58 13.81
N ASP A 390 -4.99 -7.35 12.54
CA ASP A 390 -5.21 -6.09 11.87
C ASP A 390 -5.40 -6.43 10.39
N MET A 391 -6.65 -6.47 9.95
CA MET A 391 -7.00 -6.96 8.64
C MET A 391 -8.22 -6.26 8.07
N THR A 392 -8.24 -6.10 6.75
CA THR A 392 -9.37 -5.57 6.00
C THR A 392 -9.86 -6.62 5.00
N VAL A 393 -11.15 -6.92 5.04
CA VAL A 393 -11.84 -7.71 4.02
C VAL A 393 -12.37 -6.74 2.96
N SER A 394 -11.63 -6.63 1.86
CA SER A 394 -11.89 -5.68 0.78
C SER A 394 -12.85 -6.23 -0.27
N VAL A 395 -12.83 -7.54 -0.52
CA VAL A 395 -13.71 -8.23 -1.49
C VAL A 395 -14.37 -9.42 -0.83
N ALA A 396 -15.68 -9.55 -1.02
CA ALA A 396 -16.43 -10.79 -0.82
C ALA A 396 -17.59 -10.77 -1.80
N ARG A 397 -17.57 -11.63 -2.80
CA ARG A 397 -18.57 -11.67 -3.89
C ARG A 397 -18.75 -13.09 -4.42
N ARG A 398 -19.91 -13.34 -5.05
CA ARG A 398 -20.10 -14.54 -5.87
C ARG A 398 -19.17 -14.47 -7.07
N LYS A 399 -18.61 -15.60 -7.50
CA LYS A 399 -17.65 -15.61 -8.62
C LYS A 399 -18.28 -15.15 -9.94
N ASP A 400 -19.56 -15.46 -10.16
CA ASP A 400 -20.28 -15.12 -11.39
C ASP A 400 -20.86 -13.69 -11.37
N GLU A 401 -20.67 -12.94 -10.29
CA GLU A 401 -21.11 -11.55 -10.17
C GLU A 401 -20.17 -10.67 -11.01
N THR A 402 -20.63 -10.28 -12.20
CA THR A 402 -19.87 -9.43 -13.13
C THR A 402 -19.70 -8.03 -12.54
N VAL A 403 -18.44 -7.64 -12.28
CA VAL A 403 -18.11 -6.25 -12.01
C VAL A 403 -18.19 -5.49 -13.33
N THR A 404 -19.15 -4.58 -13.46
CA THR A 404 -19.24 -3.66 -14.60
C THR A 404 -17.91 -2.91 -14.77
N THR A 405 -17.35 -2.94 -15.98
CA THR A 405 -16.06 -2.34 -16.36
C THR A 405 -15.95 -0.85 -16.00
N GLU A 406 -17.09 -0.16 -15.92
CA GLU A 406 -17.20 1.27 -15.59
C GLU A 406 -16.82 1.59 -14.13
N ASN A 407 -16.89 0.61 -13.22
CA ASN A 407 -16.55 0.75 -11.79
C ASN A 407 -15.41 -0.19 -11.34
N LYS A 408 -14.70 -0.83 -12.28
CA LYS A 408 -13.61 -1.76 -11.94
C LYS A 408 -12.42 -0.95 -11.43
N MET A 409 -12.20 -0.98 -10.11
CA MET A 409 -10.97 -0.47 -9.49
C MET A 409 -9.76 -1.12 -10.18
N PRO A 410 -8.69 -0.37 -10.49
CA PRO A 410 -7.44 -0.99 -10.91
C PRO A 410 -7.00 -2.02 -9.87
N PHE A 411 -6.51 -3.15 -10.35
CA PHE A 411 -6.02 -4.18 -9.46
C PHE A 411 -4.86 -3.64 -8.62
N ILE A 412 -4.91 -3.85 -7.31
CA ILE A 412 -3.85 -3.47 -6.37
C ILE A 412 -3.46 -4.74 -5.61
N PRO A 413 -2.19 -5.18 -5.60
CA PRO A 413 -1.80 -6.46 -5.02
C PRO A 413 -1.95 -6.52 -3.52
N HIS A 414 -1.76 -5.39 -2.83
CA HIS A 414 -2.03 -5.23 -1.41
C HIS A 414 -2.88 -4.00 -1.17
N PHE A 415 -4.00 -4.15 -0.46
CA PHE A 415 -4.96 -3.07 -0.25
C PHE A 415 -4.81 -2.58 1.18
N HIS A 416 -4.22 -1.39 1.31
CA HIS A 416 -3.93 -0.72 2.58
C HIS A 416 -5.04 0.24 3.02
N ALA A 417 -6.19 0.23 2.36
CA ALA A 417 -7.30 1.06 2.82
C ALA A 417 -8.04 0.37 3.97
N ASP A 418 -8.42 1.19 4.95
CA ASP A 418 -9.29 0.79 6.05
C ASP A 418 -10.70 1.36 5.83
N GLY A 419 -11.72 0.71 6.40
CA GLY A 419 -13.05 1.34 6.50
C GLY A 419 -12.94 2.68 7.22
N VAL A 420 -13.69 3.71 6.80
CA VAL A 420 -13.57 5.06 7.40
C VAL A 420 -14.17 5.02 8.80
N PRO A 421 -13.38 4.97 9.88
CA PRO A 421 -13.95 4.84 11.20
C PRO A 421 -14.46 6.21 11.65
N ASP A 422 -15.59 6.26 12.36
CA ASP A 422 -15.93 7.44 13.15
C ASP A 422 -14.77 7.77 14.09
N GLY A 423 -14.63 9.04 14.49
CA GLY A 423 -13.51 9.50 15.33
C GLY A 423 -13.26 8.62 16.57
N PHE A 424 -14.31 8.05 17.17
CA PHE A 424 -14.23 7.12 18.32
C PHE A 424 -13.53 5.79 18.00
N TYR A 425 -13.61 5.31 16.76
CA TYR A 425 -13.04 4.05 16.30
C TYR A 425 -11.70 4.23 15.59
N LYS A 426 -11.18 5.47 15.50
CA LYS A 426 -9.85 5.76 14.95
C LYS A 426 -8.74 5.49 15.98
N GLY A 427 -7.59 5.04 15.49
CA GLY A 427 -6.38 4.86 16.31
C GLY A 427 -6.39 3.60 17.18
N GLU A 428 -5.70 3.64 18.32
CA GLU A 428 -5.46 2.45 19.15
C GLU A 428 -6.72 1.84 19.76
N LEU A 429 -6.65 0.53 20.10
CA LEU A 429 -7.71 -0.18 20.80
C LEU A 429 -7.92 0.35 22.23
N PRO A 430 -9.17 0.45 22.70
CA PRO A 430 -9.48 0.94 24.04
C PRO A 430 -8.91 0.01 25.11
N LYS A 431 -8.60 0.57 26.29
CA LYS A 431 -8.19 -0.22 27.46
C LYS A 431 -9.34 -1.13 27.92
N TRP A 432 -8.98 -2.25 28.55
CA TRP A 432 -9.98 -3.17 29.11
C TRP A 432 -10.85 -2.43 30.15
N PRO A 433 -12.19 -2.51 30.06
CA PRO A 433 -13.08 -1.76 30.93
C PRO A 433 -13.03 -2.29 32.37
N SER A 434 -13.17 -1.39 33.34
CA SER A 434 -13.28 -1.78 34.75
C SER A 434 -14.59 -2.54 35.01
N ILE A 435 -14.64 -3.32 36.08
CA ILE A 435 -15.86 -4.06 36.47
C ILE A 435 -17.03 -3.10 36.69
N ASN A 436 -16.78 -1.91 37.23
CA ASN A 436 -17.81 -0.87 37.41
C ASN A 436 -18.25 -0.26 36.07
N ALA A 437 -17.33 -0.04 35.13
CA ALA A 437 -17.67 0.44 33.80
C ALA A 437 -18.57 -0.56 33.06
N LEU A 438 -18.29 -1.86 33.16
CA LEU A 438 -19.10 -2.93 32.58
C LEU A 438 -20.53 -3.03 33.17
N ARG A 439 -20.80 -2.40 34.33
CA ARG A 439 -22.16 -2.32 34.90
C ARG A 439 -23.00 -1.22 34.25
N ASN A 440 -22.37 -0.27 33.56
CA ASN A 440 -23.07 0.78 32.84
C ASN A 440 -23.73 0.21 31.58
N ARG A 441 -25.01 -0.18 31.70
CA ARG A 441 -25.80 -0.76 30.60
C ARG A 441 -26.07 0.20 29.44
N LYS A 442 -25.93 1.51 29.65
CA LYS A 442 -26.01 2.51 28.57
C LYS A 442 -24.77 2.48 27.69
N ARG A 443 -23.61 2.14 28.27
CA ARG A 443 -22.33 2.10 27.57
C ARG A 443 -21.95 0.70 27.08
N PHE A 444 -22.28 -0.34 27.82
CA PHE A 444 -21.95 -1.72 27.47
C PHE A 444 -23.19 -2.61 27.42
N TYR A 445 -23.26 -3.44 26.39
CA TYR A 445 -24.17 -4.58 26.37
C TYR A 445 -23.40 -5.85 26.73
N VAL A 446 -23.83 -6.54 27.80
CA VAL A 446 -23.28 -7.85 28.17
C VAL A 446 -24.14 -8.91 27.50
N VAL A 447 -23.53 -9.64 26.57
CA VAL A 447 -24.21 -10.61 25.70
C VAL A 447 -24.59 -11.85 26.52
N LYS A 448 -25.81 -12.37 26.30
CA LYS A 448 -26.26 -13.61 26.94
C LYS A 448 -25.58 -14.83 26.33
N GLU A 449 -25.53 -15.93 27.07
CA GLU A 449 -24.90 -17.15 26.58
C GLU A 449 -25.61 -17.73 25.34
N SER A 450 -26.94 -17.67 25.28
CA SER A 450 -27.71 -18.06 24.08
C SER A 450 -27.35 -17.19 22.88
N GLU A 451 -27.24 -15.88 23.06
CA GLU A 451 -26.86 -14.95 22.00
C GLU A 451 -25.41 -15.16 21.54
N ILE A 452 -24.50 -15.59 22.42
CA ILE A 452 -23.14 -15.99 22.03
C ILE A 452 -23.18 -17.26 21.14
N GLN A 453 -24.05 -18.21 21.44
CA GLN A 453 -24.23 -19.45 20.66
C GLN A 453 -24.90 -19.17 19.31
N ASP A 454 -25.84 -18.23 19.25
CA ASP A 454 -26.52 -17.86 18.00
C ASP A 454 -25.62 -17.00 17.07
N ASN A 455 -24.55 -16.43 17.61
CA ASN A 455 -23.64 -15.52 16.89
C ASN A 455 -22.23 -16.10 16.77
N ASP A 456 -22.10 -17.14 15.93
CA ASP A 456 -20.84 -17.84 15.66
C ASP A 456 -19.68 -16.93 15.22
N TRP A 457 -19.98 -15.76 14.66
CA TRP A 457 -18.98 -14.77 14.28
C TRP A 457 -18.21 -14.18 15.48
N ILE A 458 -18.77 -14.17 16.69
CA ILE A 458 -18.04 -13.77 17.91
C ILE A 458 -16.88 -14.73 18.15
N ARG A 459 -17.15 -16.03 17.97
CA ARG A 459 -16.12 -17.07 18.06
C ARG A 459 -15.11 -16.91 16.94
N LEU A 460 -15.54 -16.62 15.72
CA LEU A 460 -14.63 -16.33 14.59
C LEU A 460 -13.66 -15.19 14.91
N TYR A 461 -14.12 -14.09 15.51
CA TYR A 461 -13.26 -12.95 15.86
C TYR A 461 -12.20 -13.35 16.88
N LEU A 462 -12.58 -14.12 17.91
CA LEU A 462 -11.63 -14.64 18.89
C LEU A 462 -10.62 -15.59 18.24
N GLU A 463 -11.08 -16.52 17.39
CA GLU A 463 -10.21 -17.47 16.70
C GLU A 463 -9.20 -16.76 15.78
N LEU A 464 -9.62 -15.70 15.07
CA LEU A 464 -8.74 -14.84 14.28
C LEU A 464 -7.67 -14.18 15.16
N ALA A 465 -8.08 -13.54 16.27
CA ALA A 465 -7.17 -12.84 17.18
C ALA A 465 -6.11 -13.78 17.76
N VAL A 466 -6.54 -14.98 18.17
CA VAL A 466 -5.68 -16.03 18.73
C VAL A 466 -4.78 -16.66 17.67
N CYS A 467 -5.29 -16.89 16.46
CA CYS A 467 -4.52 -17.46 15.35
C CYS A 467 -3.38 -16.54 14.93
N VAL A 468 -3.65 -15.23 14.78
CA VAL A 468 -2.65 -14.26 14.33
C VAL A 468 -1.61 -13.95 15.41
N ASP A 469 -2.01 -13.83 16.69
CA ASP A 469 -1.07 -13.67 17.82
C ASP A 469 -0.10 -14.86 17.93
N GLY A 470 -0.55 -16.06 17.56
CA GLY A 470 0.28 -17.27 17.42
C GLY A 470 1.20 -17.28 16.21
N TYR A 471 1.33 -16.17 15.45
CA TYR A 471 1.99 -16.09 14.15
C TYR A 471 1.44 -17.10 13.13
N GLY A 472 0.15 -17.44 13.22
CA GLY A 472 -0.49 -18.45 12.38
C GLY A 472 -0.04 -19.88 12.65
N ARG A 473 0.72 -20.14 13.73
CA ARG A 473 1.16 -21.49 14.12
C ARG A 473 0.13 -22.24 14.97
N THR A 474 -0.95 -21.57 15.36
CA THR A 474 -2.04 -22.15 16.14
C THR A 474 -2.74 -23.24 15.34
N LYS A 475 -2.81 -24.46 15.90
CA LYS A 475 -3.42 -25.60 15.22
C LYS A 475 -4.92 -25.65 15.44
N LYS A 476 -5.63 -26.43 14.61
CA LYS A 476 -7.06 -26.75 14.78
C LYS A 476 -7.40 -27.18 16.21
N ALA A 477 -6.66 -28.18 16.71
CA ALA A 477 -6.86 -28.70 18.06
C ALA A 477 -6.69 -27.65 19.16
N ASP A 478 -5.97 -26.56 18.89
CA ASP A 478 -5.77 -25.47 19.83
C ASP A 478 -6.94 -24.48 19.84
N LEU A 479 -7.43 -24.08 18.67
CA LEU A 479 -8.61 -23.22 18.55
C LEU A 479 -9.87 -23.92 19.09
N ALA A 480 -9.98 -25.23 18.90
CA ALA A 480 -11.09 -26.03 19.45
C ALA A 480 -11.15 -26.02 21.00
N LYS A 481 -10.03 -25.74 21.70
CA LYS A 481 -9.99 -25.64 23.17
C LYS A 481 -10.50 -24.30 23.69
N LEU A 482 -10.72 -23.30 22.82
CA LEU A 482 -11.18 -21.98 23.22
C LEU A 482 -12.64 -22.05 23.68
N GLN A 483 -12.87 -21.61 24.92
CA GLN A 483 -14.20 -21.49 25.51
C GLN A 483 -14.45 -20.03 25.89
N ILE A 484 -15.40 -19.38 25.19
CA ILE A 484 -15.84 -18.02 25.53
C ILE A 484 -16.60 -18.07 26.85
N THR A 485 -16.25 -17.19 27.79
CA THR A 485 -16.89 -17.11 29.11
C THR A 485 -17.77 -15.89 29.26
N LYS A 486 -17.41 -14.76 28.65
CA LYS A 486 -18.19 -13.52 28.69
C LYS A 486 -17.86 -12.63 27.51
N VAL A 487 -18.87 -11.92 27.02
CA VAL A 487 -18.71 -10.93 25.95
C VAL A 487 -19.41 -9.65 26.38
N ALA A 488 -18.73 -8.52 26.21
CA ALA A 488 -19.32 -7.19 26.32
C ALA A 488 -19.08 -6.40 25.03
N ILE A 489 -20.09 -5.64 24.61
CA ILE A 489 -20.06 -4.84 23.38
C ILE A 489 -20.22 -3.37 23.75
N GLU A 490 -19.35 -2.53 23.20
CA GLU A 490 -19.40 -1.08 23.30
C GLU A 490 -19.59 -0.47 21.92
N THR A 491 -20.59 0.38 21.79
CA THR A 491 -20.87 1.19 20.61
C THR A 491 -20.98 2.65 21.00
N ILE A 492 -20.74 3.55 20.03
CA ILE A 492 -20.92 4.98 20.22
C ILE A 492 -22.40 5.35 20.41
N GLU A 493 -23.30 4.65 19.72
CA GLU A 493 -24.74 4.88 19.78
C GLU A 493 -25.35 4.14 20.98
N GLU A 494 -26.19 4.86 21.74
CA GLU A 494 -27.16 4.25 22.65
C GLU A 494 -28.32 3.72 21.81
N VAL A 495 -28.49 2.39 21.80
CA VAL A 495 -29.47 1.66 20.99
C VAL A 495 -30.41 0.91 21.92
N ASP A 496 -31.70 0.94 21.61
CA ASP A 496 -32.76 0.26 22.37
C ASP A 496 -33.54 -0.69 21.42
N PRO A 497 -33.61 -2.01 21.71
CA PRO A 497 -33.02 -2.69 22.86
C PRO A 497 -31.48 -2.78 22.78
N PRO A 498 -30.77 -2.83 23.93
CA PRO A 498 -29.30 -2.95 23.95
C PRO A 498 -28.71 -4.12 23.16
N SER A 499 -29.51 -5.17 22.90
CA SER A 499 -29.13 -6.31 22.06
C SER A 499 -28.86 -5.94 20.60
N GLU A 500 -29.41 -4.84 20.08
CA GLU A 500 -29.15 -4.36 18.71
C GLU A 500 -27.67 -4.03 18.47
N ARG A 501 -26.88 -3.85 19.54
CA ARG A 501 -25.44 -3.64 19.45
C ARG A 501 -24.68 -4.81 18.84
N LEU A 502 -25.25 -6.02 18.84
CA LEU A 502 -24.71 -7.18 18.12
C LEU A 502 -24.63 -6.90 16.61
N ASN A 503 -25.62 -6.18 16.07
CA ASN A 503 -25.76 -5.85 14.65
C ASN A 503 -25.06 -4.53 14.24
N ALA A 504 -24.49 -3.80 15.21
CA ALA A 504 -23.91 -2.47 14.94
C ALA A 504 -22.74 -2.52 13.96
N LYS A 505 -22.73 -1.68 12.92
CA LYS A 505 -21.65 -1.66 11.91
C LYS A 505 -20.26 -1.54 12.52
N SER A 506 -20.11 -0.66 13.51
CA SER A 506 -18.86 -0.42 14.22
C SER A 506 -19.04 -0.64 15.72
N ALA A 507 -18.16 -1.43 16.34
CA ALA A 507 -18.23 -1.78 17.76
C ALA A 507 -16.89 -2.27 18.31
N ASN A 508 -16.67 -2.08 19.61
CA ASN A 508 -15.60 -2.74 20.35
C ASN A 508 -16.16 -3.94 21.14
N PHE A 509 -15.55 -5.10 20.95
CA PHE A 509 -15.86 -6.36 21.59
C PHE A 509 -14.82 -6.68 22.66
N TYR A 510 -15.28 -6.98 23.86
CA TYR A 510 -14.47 -7.39 25.00
C TYR A 510 -14.82 -8.82 25.34
N ILE A 511 -13.94 -9.75 25.00
CA ILE A 511 -14.18 -11.19 25.11
C ILE A 511 -13.26 -11.77 26.19
N THR A 512 -13.84 -12.41 27.19
CA THR A 512 -13.09 -13.28 28.11
C THR A 512 -13.25 -14.72 27.67
N TYR A 513 -12.16 -15.48 27.75
CA TYR A 513 -12.16 -16.88 27.34
C TYR A 513 -11.19 -17.71 28.15
N LYS A 514 -11.36 -19.03 28.09
CA LYS A 514 -10.45 -20.04 28.63
C LYS A 514 -9.90 -20.89 27.49
N GLY A 515 -8.77 -21.53 27.72
CA GLY A 515 -8.10 -22.39 26.74
C GLY A 515 -7.02 -21.64 25.94
N TRP A 516 -6.08 -22.42 25.39
CA TRP A 516 -4.86 -22.02 24.66
C TRP A 516 -4.12 -20.77 25.20
N PHE A 517 -3.01 -21.01 25.90
CA PHE A 517 -2.10 -19.95 26.35
C PHE A 517 -0.69 -20.24 25.81
N LYS A 518 -0.15 -19.28 25.04
CA LYS A 518 1.17 -19.34 24.38
C LYS A 518 2.34 -19.62 25.33
N ARG A 519 2.19 -19.28 26.62
CA ARG A 519 3.11 -19.67 27.69
C ARG A 519 2.66 -21.02 28.25
N GLN A 520 3.51 -22.03 28.16
CA GLN A 520 3.45 -23.22 29.00
C GLN A 520 3.42 -22.78 30.47
N ILE A 521 2.24 -22.50 30.99
CA ILE A 521 1.99 -22.46 32.42
C ILE A 521 1.28 -23.78 32.67
N ASN A 522 1.95 -24.66 33.41
CA ASN A 522 1.50 -26.00 33.80
C ASN A 522 0.29 -25.98 34.76
N GLU A 523 -0.62 -25.02 34.59
CA GLU A 523 -1.82 -24.87 35.40
C GLU A 523 -3.04 -24.70 34.48
N ALA A 524 -3.36 -25.79 33.77
CA ALA A 524 -4.62 -25.93 33.06
C ALA A 524 -5.78 -25.60 34.02
N GLY A 525 -6.46 -24.47 33.79
CA GLY A 525 -7.66 -24.06 34.50
C GLY A 525 -7.58 -22.81 35.39
N LYS A 526 -6.40 -22.23 35.64
CA LYS A 526 -6.28 -21.03 36.52
C LYS A 526 -6.17 -19.68 35.79
N VAL A 527 -6.01 -19.69 34.48
CA VAL A 527 -5.72 -18.51 33.67
C VAL A 527 -6.92 -18.13 32.80
N GLU A 528 -7.28 -16.84 32.76
CA GLU A 528 -8.35 -16.29 31.93
C GLU A 528 -7.74 -15.40 30.84
N GLY A 529 -8.05 -15.71 29.58
CA GLY A 529 -7.68 -14.91 28.42
C GLY A 529 -8.66 -13.75 28.19
N ARG A 530 -8.13 -12.65 27.65
CA ARG A 530 -8.88 -11.44 27.32
C ARG A 530 -8.55 -11.01 25.90
N ALA A 531 -9.56 -10.81 25.06
CA ALA A 531 -9.42 -10.24 23.73
C ALA A 531 -10.23 -8.95 23.62
N ILE A 532 -9.61 -7.91 23.04
CA ILE A 532 -10.30 -6.68 22.64
C ILE A 532 -10.25 -6.65 21.12
N ILE A 533 -11.41 -6.56 20.48
CA ILE A 533 -11.54 -6.59 19.02
C ILE A 533 -12.44 -5.44 18.60
N ARG A 534 -11.97 -4.58 17.71
CA ARG A 534 -12.76 -3.53 17.07
C ARG A 534 -13.18 -4.01 15.70
N ARG A 535 -14.48 -3.93 15.44
CA ARG A 535 -15.08 -4.07 14.12
C ARG A 535 -15.42 -2.69 13.58
N VAL A 536 -15.13 -2.47 12.30
CA VAL A 536 -15.66 -1.36 11.52
C VAL A 536 -16.20 -1.92 10.21
N LEU A 537 -17.46 -1.57 9.89
CA LEU A 537 -18.11 -1.97 8.64
C LEU A 537 -18.55 -0.72 7.86
N ASP A 538 -17.77 -0.36 6.85
CA ASP A 538 -18.01 0.80 5.98
C ASP A 538 -17.69 0.43 4.53
N GLY A 539 -18.55 -0.40 3.92
CA GLY A 539 -18.26 -1.07 2.65
C GLY A 539 -17.21 -2.17 2.76
N TYR A 540 -16.20 -2.00 3.61
CA TYR A 540 -15.19 -2.99 3.99
C TYR A 540 -15.42 -3.48 5.41
N LEU A 541 -14.99 -4.72 5.72
CA LEU A 541 -14.94 -5.21 7.10
C LEU A 541 -13.51 -5.12 7.59
N THR A 542 -13.24 -4.21 8.53
CA THR A 542 -11.94 -4.09 9.19
C THR A 542 -12.02 -4.66 10.60
N LEU A 543 -11.04 -5.49 10.97
CA LEU A 543 -10.89 -6.08 12.30
C LEU A 543 -9.51 -5.73 12.86
N LEU A 544 -9.52 -4.98 13.96
CA LEU A 544 -8.32 -4.67 14.76
C LEU A 544 -8.46 -5.35 16.12
N GLY A 545 -7.47 -6.14 16.55
CA GLY A 545 -7.59 -6.94 17.75
C GLY A 545 -6.29 -7.16 18.50
N ARG A 546 -6.41 -7.34 19.82
CA ARG A 546 -5.32 -7.75 20.71
C ARG A 546 -5.78 -8.77 21.73
N VAL A 547 -4.87 -9.67 22.09
CA VAL A 547 -5.09 -10.70 23.11
C VAL A 547 -4.16 -10.43 24.30
N SER A 548 -4.62 -10.74 25.51
CA SER A 548 -3.86 -10.61 26.76
C SER A 548 -4.27 -11.69 27.77
N ILE A 549 -3.41 -11.95 28.75
CA ILE A 549 -3.63 -12.98 29.78
C ILE A 549 -3.82 -12.30 31.14
N ARG A 550 -4.79 -12.76 31.94
CA ARG A 550 -4.96 -12.36 33.34
C ARG A 550 -4.53 -13.50 34.26
N GLU A 551 -3.49 -13.27 35.05
CA GLU A 551 -3.13 -14.13 36.19
C GLU A 551 -4.10 -13.83 37.36
N LYS A 552 -4.70 -14.87 37.95
CA LYS A 552 -5.44 -14.72 39.22
C LYS A 552 -4.42 -14.55 40.35
N ALA A 553 -4.57 -13.51 41.16
CA ALA A 553 -3.74 -13.31 42.35
C ALA A 553 -3.81 -14.56 43.24
N LEU A 554 -2.66 -15.09 43.64
CA LEU A 554 -2.55 -16.15 44.63
C LEU A 554 -3.14 -15.64 45.95
N ASP A 555 -4.20 -16.29 46.43
CA ASP A 555 -4.59 -16.21 47.84
C ASP A 555 -3.42 -16.72 48.68
N THR A 556 -2.57 -15.81 49.13
CA THR A 556 -1.47 -16.10 50.04
C THR A 556 -2.08 -16.32 51.42
N LYS A 557 -2.61 -17.53 51.67
CA LYS A 557 -2.80 -17.99 53.04
C LYS A 557 -1.42 -18.06 53.68
N GLN A 558 -1.15 -17.12 54.59
CA GLN A 558 -0.03 -17.14 55.51
C GLN A 558 0.08 -18.54 56.14
N SER A 559 1.12 -19.28 55.78
CA SER A 559 1.65 -20.37 56.59
C SER A 559 3.04 -19.97 57.02
N SER A 560 3.10 -19.29 58.15
CA SER A 560 4.32 -19.12 58.94
C SER A 560 4.94 -20.48 59.25
N LYS A 561 6.06 -20.82 58.61
CA LYS A 561 6.97 -21.85 59.11
C LYS A 561 8.37 -21.27 59.18
N LYS A 562 8.80 -21.02 60.42
CA LYS A 562 10.15 -20.66 60.86
C LYS A 562 11.15 -21.68 60.31
N GLN A 563 12.23 -21.20 59.69
CA GLN A 563 13.44 -22.01 59.47
C GLN A 563 14.19 -22.18 60.80
N PRO A 564 14.64 -23.40 61.15
CA PRO A 564 15.66 -23.55 62.19
C PRO A 564 17.04 -23.28 61.58
N ARG A 565 17.79 -22.37 62.20
CA ARG A 565 19.25 -22.25 62.02
C ARG A 565 19.91 -23.46 62.67
N VAL A 566 20.80 -24.11 61.97
CA VAL A 566 21.87 -24.91 62.58
C VAL A 566 23.19 -24.55 61.88
N LEU A 567 24.21 -24.46 62.74
CA LEU A 567 25.58 -23.97 62.59
C LEU A 567 26.36 -24.48 61.38
#